data_AF-A0A662ACV3-F1
#
_entry.id   AF-A0A662ACV3-F1
#
_cell.length_a   1.000
_cell.length_b   1.000
_cell.length_c   1.000
_cell.angle_alpha   90.00
_cell.angle_beta   90.00
_cell.angle_gamma   90.00
#
_symmetry.space_group_name_H-M   'P 1'
#
loop_
_entity.id
_entity.type
_entity.pdbx_description
1 polymer ?
#
loop_
_entity_poly.entity_id
_entity_poly.type
_entity_poly.pdbx_seq_one_letter_code
_entity_poly.pdbx_strand_id
1 'polypeptide(L)'
;MLKELKNNLRVELAQSADIQFVHEILKRNFPQDLLRFTFYQYNSYIEYLKKLLNKDLIIILKSNNEICGFAHFLNYEKDTLFLNNIYIERKYRGLNGGGLLIKEGEKWGKSIGLSKFELDVFEFNTNAISFYQKNEFVKKNIINWYVFTPDYKPYVFSKMKEGTKASFVKIISNDKIEEIPIFNNFFYRIKNINLLKNRELMQMVEKSKAYFLYIGKERISGINPIVKSIRMNKILHL
;
A
#
# COMPACT_ATOMS: atom_id res chain seq x y z
N MET A 1 -23.79 22.75 6.69
CA MET A 1 -23.08 21.44 6.71
C MET A 1 -22.15 21.20 5.51
N LEU A 2 -22.59 20.79 4.31
CA LEU A 2 -21.66 20.46 3.19
C LEU A 2 -20.78 21.64 2.71
N LYS A 3 -21.33 22.86 2.67
CA LYS A 3 -20.56 24.09 2.35
C LYS A 3 -19.51 24.43 3.40
N GLU A 4 -19.80 24.22 4.68
CA GLU A 4 -18.86 24.49 5.79
C GLU A 4 -17.73 23.47 5.81
N LEU A 5 -18.01 22.18 5.54
CA LEU A 5 -17.00 21.14 5.43
C LEU A 5 -16.04 21.39 4.25
N LYS A 6 -16.55 21.95 3.14
CA LYS A 6 -15.74 22.24 1.93
C LYS A 6 -14.71 23.35 2.15
N ASN A 7 -15.01 24.34 3.01
CA ASN A 7 -14.14 25.51 3.21
C ASN A 7 -12.97 25.27 4.19
N ASN A 8 -12.91 24.12 4.86
CA ASN A 8 -11.94 23.88 5.94
C ASN A 8 -11.06 22.63 5.74
N LEU A 9 -10.98 22.10 4.51
CA LEU A 9 -10.07 21.01 4.21
C LEU A 9 -8.64 21.51 4.09
N ARG A 10 -7.73 20.92 4.89
CA ARG A 10 -6.31 21.22 4.84
C ARG A 10 -5.48 19.95 4.85
N VAL A 11 -4.36 19.97 4.13
CA VAL A 11 -3.40 18.87 4.10
C VAL A 11 -2.24 19.23 5.01
N GLU A 12 -1.82 18.27 5.83
CA GLU A 12 -0.68 18.40 6.74
C GLU A 12 0.22 17.17 6.63
N LEU A 13 1.50 17.31 6.98
CA LEU A 13 2.38 16.16 7.19
C LEU A 13 1.92 15.39 8.42
N ALA A 14 1.81 14.07 8.30
CA ALA A 14 1.49 13.21 9.43
C ALA A 14 2.60 13.26 10.47
N GLN A 15 2.23 13.35 11.73
CA GLN A 15 3.12 13.19 12.88
C GLN A 15 2.95 11.81 13.50
N SER A 16 3.88 11.41 14.38
CA SER A 16 3.80 10.12 15.10
C SER A 16 2.47 9.93 15.83
N ALA A 17 1.91 11.01 16.39
CA ALA A 17 0.60 11.02 17.06
C ALA A 17 -0.58 10.74 16.12
N ASP A 18 -0.45 11.03 14.83
CA ASP A 18 -1.51 10.83 13.84
C ASP A 18 -1.56 9.38 13.31
N ILE A 19 -0.49 8.61 13.48
CA ILE A 19 -0.35 7.29 12.85
C ILE A 19 -1.40 6.29 13.33
N GLN A 20 -1.83 6.37 14.59
CA GLN A 20 -2.92 5.53 15.09
C GLN A 20 -4.19 5.77 14.25
N PHE A 21 -4.54 7.04 14.01
CA PHE A 21 -5.72 7.39 13.22
C PHE A 21 -5.56 6.99 11.75
N VAL A 22 -4.38 7.19 11.16
CA VAL A 22 -4.06 6.73 9.80
C VAL A 22 -4.30 5.22 9.67
N HIS A 23 -3.81 4.45 10.63
CA HIS A 23 -3.97 2.99 10.67
C HIS A 23 -5.44 2.57 10.80
N GLU A 24 -6.20 3.23 11.68
CA GLU A 24 -7.64 2.95 11.87
C GLU A 24 -8.49 3.31 10.64
N ILE A 25 -8.18 4.42 9.95
CA ILE A 25 -8.83 4.76 8.68
C ILE A 25 -8.52 3.69 7.64
N LEU A 26 -7.26 3.28 7.52
CA LEU A 26 -6.84 2.24 6.58
C LEU A 26 -7.58 0.93 6.85
N LYS A 27 -7.56 0.42 8.09
CA LYS A 27 -8.20 -0.85 8.47
C LYS A 27 -9.69 -0.86 8.17
N ARG A 28 -10.41 0.22 8.51
CA ARG A 28 -11.87 0.30 8.31
C ARG A 28 -12.27 0.44 6.84
N ASN A 29 -11.42 1.02 6.00
CA ASN A 29 -11.74 1.28 4.60
C ASN A 29 -11.11 0.28 3.62
N PHE A 30 -10.18 -0.56 4.08
CA PHE A 30 -9.63 -1.65 3.26
C PHE A 30 -10.69 -2.76 3.03
N PRO A 31 -10.71 -3.44 1.88
CA PRO A 31 -11.62 -4.56 1.66
C PRO A 31 -11.39 -5.68 2.70
N GLN A 32 -12.40 -5.95 3.54
CA GLN A 32 -12.23 -6.82 4.72
C GLN A 32 -11.85 -8.26 4.36
N ASP A 33 -12.38 -8.79 3.25
CA ASP A 33 -12.02 -10.13 2.76
C ASP A 33 -10.55 -10.25 2.33
N LEU A 34 -9.92 -9.12 2.00
CA LEU A 34 -8.51 -9.03 1.65
C LEU A 34 -7.65 -8.62 2.85
N LEU A 35 -8.21 -7.90 3.82
CA LEU A 35 -7.49 -7.40 4.99
C LEU A 35 -6.76 -8.53 5.74
N ARG A 36 -7.39 -9.69 5.85
CA ARG A 36 -6.83 -10.90 6.48
C ARG A 36 -5.53 -11.40 5.84
N PHE A 37 -5.30 -11.07 4.57
CA PHE A 37 -4.09 -11.44 3.82
C PHE A 37 -3.01 -10.34 3.88
N THR A 38 -3.24 -9.30 4.67
CA THR A 38 -2.31 -8.19 4.84
C THR A 38 -1.94 -8.06 6.30
N PHE A 39 -0.81 -7.40 6.54
CA PHE A 39 -0.33 -7.03 7.86
C PHE A 39 -1.02 -5.75 8.39
N TYR A 40 -1.86 -5.12 7.57
CA TYR A 40 -2.63 -3.94 7.94
C TYR A 40 -3.57 -4.19 9.13
N GLN A 41 -3.98 -5.43 9.37
CA GLN A 41 -4.81 -5.76 10.52
C GLN A 41 -4.08 -5.60 11.88
N TYR A 42 -2.75 -5.66 11.90
CA TYR A 42 -1.95 -5.72 13.14
C TYR A 42 -1.51 -4.35 13.65
N ASN A 43 -1.43 -4.22 14.96
CA ASN A 43 -0.91 -3.02 15.62
C ASN A 43 0.59 -2.81 15.38
N SER A 44 1.36 -3.87 15.10
CA SER A 44 2.77 -3.74 14.71
C SER A 44 2.97 -2.94 13.42
N TYR A 45 1.92 -2.78 12.60
CA TYR A 45 1.96 -1.88 11.44
C TYR A 45 2.04 -0.40 11.82
N ILE A 46 1.53 0.00 12.99
CA ILE A 46 1.64 1.38 13.52
C ILE A 46 3.11 1.73 13.70
N GLU A 47 3.87 0.86 14.37
CA GLU A 47 5.30 1.08 14.60
C GLU A 47 6.10 1.09 13.29
N TYR A 48 5.68 0.29 12.30
CA TYR A 48 6.25 0.35 10.97
C TYR A 48 5.95 1.68 10.27
N LEU A 49 4.70 2.15 10.28
CA LEU A 49 4.32 3.45 9.71
C LEU A 49 5.06 4.62 10.37
N LYS A 50 5.25 4.59 11.71
CA LYS A 50 6.06 5.59 12.41
C LYS A 50 7.50 5.64 11.90
N LYS A 51 8.12 4.49 11.61
CA LYS A 51 9.47 4.44 11.02
C LYS A 51 9.51 5.02 9.61
N LEU A 52 8.42 4.87 8.85
CA LEU A 52 8.32 5.38 7.49
C LEU A 52 8.15 6.91 7.42
N LEU A 53 7.75 7.59 8.51
CA LEU A 53 7.62 9.05 8.53
C LEU A 53 8.90 9.80 8.13
N ASN A 54 10.07 9.19 8.33
CA ASN A 54 11.37 9.77 7.98
C ASN A 54 11.84 9.41 6.56
N LYS A 55 11.10 8.59 5.82
CA LYS A 55 11.50 8.02 4.52
C LYS A 55 10.47 8.29 3.42
N ASP A 56 9.21 8.19 3.77
CA ASP A 56 8.06 8.26 2.89
C ASP A 56 7.26 9.54 3.17
N LEU A 57 6.49 10.01 2.19
CA LEU A 57 5.54 11.09 2.42
C LEU A 57 4.22 10.52 2.93
N ILE A 58 3.93 10.72 4.21
CA ILE A 58 2.62 10.43 4.79
C ILE A 58 1.96 11.77 5.13
N ILE A 59 0.82 12.05 4.49
CA ILE A 59 0.05 13.27 4.69
C ILE A 59 -1.36 12.94 5.16
N ILE A 60 -1.91 13.79 6.01
CA ILE A 60 -3.28 13.71 6.53
C ILE A 60 -4.12 14.83 5.96
N LEU A 61 -5.40 14.56 5.77
CA LEU A 61 -6.42 15.54 5.44
C LEU A 61 -7.20 15.86 6.72
N LYS A 62 -7.26 17.14 7.10
CA LYS A 62 -8.05 17.61 8.25
C LYS A 62 -9.24 18.45 7.83
N SER A 63 -10.33 18.34 8.58
CA SER A 63 -11.49 19.22 8.55
C SER A 63 -11.80 19.66 9.98
N ASN A 64 -11.74 20.97 10.28
CA ASN A 64 -12.00 21.49 11.64
C ASN A 64 -11.23 20.73 12.75
N ASN A 65 -9.93 20.49 12.53
CA ASN A 65 -9.02 19.68 13.36
C ASN A 65 -9.27 18.17 13.44
N GLU A 66 -10.34 17.64 12.83
CA GLU A 66 -10.55 16.19 12.71
C GLU A 66 -9.79 15.62 11.51
N ILE A 67 -9.01 14.55 11.71
CA ILE A 67 -8.41 13.79 10.61
C ILE A 67 -9.52 13.05 9.86
N CYS A 68 -9.69 13.40 8.59
CA CYS A 68 -10.75 12.87 7.73
C CYS A 68 -10.24 12.06 6.54
N GLY A 69 -8.93 11.91 6.41
CA GLY A 69 -8.31 11.10 5.37
C GLY A 69 -6.80 11.17 5.46
N PHE A 70 -6.14 10.38 4.62
CA PHE A 70 -4.69 10.40 4.49
C PHE A 70 -4.26 9.87 3.12
N ALA A 71 -3.01 10.16 2.76
CA ALA A 71 -2.32 9.49 1.68
C ALA A 71 -0.88 9.14 2.10
N HIS A 72 -0.38 8.02 1.58
CA HIS A 72 0.98 7.52 1.80
C HIS A 72 1.65 7.33 0.45
N PHE A 73 2.70 8.10 0.21
CA PHE A 73 3.54 8.01 -0.99
C PHE A 73 4.95 7.58 -0.63
N LEU A 74 5.58 6.83 -1.53
CA LEU A 74 6.98 6.45 -1.42
C LEU A 74 7.68 6.66 -2.75
N ASN A 75 8.98 6.92 -2.68
CA ASN A 75 9.83 6.80 -3.86
C ASN A 75 9.96 5.31 -4.20
N TYR A 76 9.50 4.93 -5.39
CA TYR A 76 9.47 3.56 -5.86
C TYR A 76 10.28 3.46 -7.14
N GLU A 77 11.22 2.52 -7.19
CA GLU A 77 12.18 2.45 -8.29
C GLU A 77 12.90 3.80 -8.49
N LYS A 78 13.65 4.00 -9.57
CA LYS A 78 14.58 5.14 -9.68
C LYS A 78 13.88 6.49 -9.90
N ASP A 79 12.70 6.50 -10.53
CA ASP A 79 12.08 7.70 -11.09
C ASP A 79 10.56 7.81 -10.87
N THR A 80 10.01 6.97 -9.99
CA THR A 80 8.55 6.81 -9.84
C THR A 80 8.06 7.12 -8.43
N LEU A 81 7.14 8.08 -8.33
CA LEU A 81 6.32 8.29 -7.14
C LEU A 81 5.27 7.18 -7.08
N PHE A 82 5.17 6.43 -5.98
CA PHE A 82 4.11 5.43 -5.83
C PHE A 82 3.11 5.84 -4.75
N LEU A 83 1.83 5.95 -5.08
CA LEU A 83 0.76 6.10 -4.10
C LEU A 83 0.41 4.72 -3.53
N ASN A 84 0.86 4.46 -2.30
CA ASN A 84 0.67 3.19 -1.61
C ASN A 84 -0.73 3.04 -1.05
N ASN A 85 -1.25 4.09 -0.41
CA ASN A 85 -2.59 4.10 0.19
C ASN A 85 -3.18 5.51 0.13
N ILE A 86 -4.46 5.62 -0.21
CA ILE A 86 -5.25 6.86 -0.06
C ILE A 86 -6.65 6.50 0.43
N TYR A 87 -7.10 7.17 1.48
CA TYR A 87 -8.44 6.98 2.02
C TYR A 87 -9.02 8.30 2.51
N ILE A 88 -10.29 8.51 2.20
CA ILE A 88 -11.12 9.60 2.73
C ILE A 88 -12.28 8.96 3.47
N GLU A 89 -12.52 9.40 4.70
CA GLU A 89 -13.65 9.01 5.51
C GLU A 89 -14.97 9.28 4.79
N ARG A 90 -15.93 8.35 4.89
CA ARG A 90 -17.14 8.36 4.05
C ARG A 90 -17.91 9.68 4.12
N LYS A 91 -18.02 10.28 5.31
CA LYS A 91 -18.71 11.56 5.54
C LYS A 91 -18.02 12.78 4.92
N TYR A 92 -16.75 12.65 4.52
CA TYR A 92 -15.92 13.71 3.93
C TYR A 92 -15.66 13.51 2.43
N ARG A 93 -16.23 12.46 1.80
CA ARG A 93 -16.12 12.22 0.35
C ARG A 93 -16.94 13.23 -0.44
N GLY A 94 -16.58 13.43 -1.71
CA GLY A 94 -17.24 14.42 -2.59
C GLY A 94 -16.81 15.87 -2.34
N LEU A 95 -15.94 16.13 -1.36
CA LEU A 95 -15.43 17.46 -1.01
C LEU A 95 -14.06 17.77 -1.63
N ASN A 96 -13.64 17.02 -2.65
CA ASN A 96 -12.32 17.13 -3.30
C ASN A 96 -11.10 16.82 -2.41
N GLY A 97 -11.28 16.23 -1.22
CA GLY A 97 -10.18 15.86 -0.33
C GLY A 97 -9.14 14.93 -0.97
N GLY A 98 -9.58 13.93 -1.74
CA GLY A 98 -8.67 13.05 -2.46
C GLY A 98 -7.82 13.79 -3.51
N GLY A 99 -8.41 14.76 -4.21
CA GLY A 99 -7.69 15.58 -5.19
C GLY A 99 -6.63 16.46 -4.55
N LEU A 100 -6.89 16.99 -3.35
CA LEU A 100 -5.89 17.73 -2.57
C LEU A 100 -4.69 16.85 -2.21
N LEU A 101 -4.95 15.64 -1.71
CA LEU A 101 -3.89 14.69 -1.36
C LEU A 101 -3.03 14.29 -2.57
N ILE A 102 -3.66 14.03 -3.74
CA ILE A 102 -2.94 13.73 -4.99
C ILE A 102 -2.03 14.89 -5.38
N LYS A 103 -2.55 16.13 -5.38
CA LYS A 103 -1.75 17.32 -5.74
C LYS A 103 -0.55 17.52 -4.82
N GLU A 104 -0.69 17.30 -3.51
CA GLU A 104 0.44 17.40 -2.59
C GLU A 104 1.47 16.29 -2.84
N GLY A 105 1.03 15.07 -3.15
CA GLY A 105 1.92 14.00 -3.60
C GLY A 105 2.68 14.37 -4.88
N GLU A 106 1.99 14.94 -5.89
CA GLU A 106 2.62 15.39 -7.14
C GLU A 106 3.68 16.47 -6.90
N LYS A 107 3.38 17.47 -6.07
CA LYS A 107 4.34 18.53 -5.71
C LYS A 107 5.60 17.93 -5.08
N TRP A 108 5.42 17.02 -4.12
CA TRP A 108 6.55 16.34 -3.49
C TRP A 108 7.36 15.53 -4.49
N GLY A 109 6.71 14.69 -5.30
CA GLY A 109 7.38 13.89 -6.32
C GLY A 109 8.21 14.72 -7.30
N LYS A 110 7.66 15.85 -7.77
CA LYS A 110 8.40 16.80 -8.61
C LYS A 110 9.57 17.44 -7.87
N SER A 111 9.42 17.82 -6.61
CA SER A 111 10.50 18.45 -5.83
C SER A 111 11.70 17.53 -5.59
N ILE A 112 11.49 16.20 -5.65
CA ILE A 112 12.57 15.21 -5.55
C ILE A 112 12.94 14.58 -6.91
N GLY A 113 12.53 15.21 -8.02
CA GLY A 113 12.97 14.86 -9.37
C GLY A 113 12.33 13.60 -9.98
N LEU A 114 11.18 13.14 -9.45
CA LEU A 114 10.46 11.99 -10.00
C LEU A 114 9.66 12.40 -11.24
N SER A 115 9.69 11.56 -12.29
CA SER A 115 9.05 11.84 -13.58
C SER A 115 7.76 11.03 -13.81
N LYS A 116 7.50 10.03 -12.98
CA LYS A 116 6.32 9.17 -13.06
C LYS A 116 5.58 9.13 -11.74
N PHE A 117 4.29 8.91 -11.82
CA PHE A 117 3.41 8.70 -10.68
C PHE A 117 2.57 7.45 -10.92
N GLU A 118 2.74 6.42 -10.08
CA GLU A 118 2.06 5.14 -10.19
C GLU A 118 1.24 4.80 -8.95
N LEU A 119 0.24 3.94 -9.15
CA LEU A 119 -0.56 3.34 -8.10
C LEU A 119 -1.12 2.00 -8.56
N ASP A 120 -1.54 1.18 -7.59
CA ASP A 120 -2.35 0.00 -7.85
C ASP A 120 -3.75 0.22 -7.25
N VAL A 121 -4.79 -0.08 -8.04
CA VAL A 121 -6.19 -0.03 -7.59
C VAL A 121 -6.86 -1.36 -7.87
N PHE A 122 -7.59 -1.93 -6.91
CA PHE A 122 -8.31 -3.19 -7.15
C PHE A 122 -9.25 -3.07 -8.34
N GLU A 123 -9.29 -4.10 -9.19
CA GLU A 123 -10.05 -4.10 -10.45
C GLU A 123 -11.55 -3.85 -10.23
N PHE A 124 -12.09 -4.32 -9.10
CA PHE A 124 -13.49 -4.10 -8.72
C PHE A 124 -13.79 -2.69 -8.17
N ASN A 125 -12.78 -1.86 -7.87
CA ASN A 125 -12.97 -0.53 -7.27
C ASN A 125 -13.21 0.53 -8.35
N THR A 126 -14.34 0.43 -9.03
CA THR A 126 -14.74 1.31 -10.15
C THR A 126 -14.79 2.79 -9.77
N ASN A 127 -15.17 3.10 -8.52
CA ASN A 127 -15.17 4.46 -7.99
C ASN A 127 -13.76 5.06 -7.91
N ALA A 128 -12.78 4.32 -7.37
CA ALA A 128 -11.41 4.79 -7.29
C ALA A 128 -10.77 4.88 -8.69
N ILE A 129 -11.03 3.92 -9.58
CA ILE A 129 -10.57 3.96 -10.97
C ILE A 129 -11.06 5.26 -11.64
N SER A 130 -12.35 5.57 -11.51
CA SER A 130 -12.93 6.79 -12.08
C SER A 130 -12.34 8.06 -11.48
N PHE A 131 -12.06 8.06 -10.17
CA PHE A 131 -11.34 9.14 -9.49
C PHE A 131 -9.93 9.34 -10.05
N TYR A 132 -9.16 8.27 -10.25
CA TYR A 132 -7.80 8.36 -10.79
C TYR A 132 -7.79 8.80 -12.25
N GLN A 133 -8.72 8.33 -13.08
CA GLN A 133 -8.85 8.79 -14.47
C GLN A 133 -9.16 10.30 -14.55
N LYS A 134 -10.00 10.82 -13.64
CA LYS A 134 -10.26 12.28 -13.53
C LYS A 134 -9.02 13.07 -13.07
N ASN A 135 -8.05 12.42 -12.44
CA ASN A 135 -6.75 12.98 -12.08
C ASN A 135 -5.66 12.57 -13.09
N GLU A 136 -6.05 12.27 -14.33
CA GLU A 136 -5.15 12.04 -15.47
C GLU A 136 -4.28 10.78 -15.39
N PHE A 137 -4.63 9.84 -14.50
CA PHE A 137 -4.01 8.52 -14.51
C PHE A 137 -4.59 7.64 -15.61
N VAL A 138 -3.72 6.92 -16.32
CA VAL A 138 -4.08 5.95 -17.35
C VAL A 138 -3.80 4.52 -16.87
N LYS A 139 -4.64 3.57 -17.28
CA LYS A 139 -4.42 2.15 -16.98
C LYS A 139 -3.20 1.64 -17.75
N LYS A 140 -2.35 0.83 -17.12
CA LYS A 140 -1.12 0.29 -17.72
C LYS A 140 -1.06 -1.23 -17.71
N ASN A 141 -1.16 -1.84 -16.54
CA ASN A 141 -0.95 -3.28 -16.38
C ASN A 141 -1.98 -3.87 -15.42
N ILE A 142 -2.22 -5.18 -15.54
CA ILE A 142 -2.84 -5.96 -14.47
C ILE A 142 -1.74 -6.48 -13.55
N ILE A 143 -1.98 -6.36 -12.24
CA ILE A 143 -1.13 -6.83 -11.17
C ILE A 143 -1.90 -7.91 -10.41
N ASN A 144 -1.31 -9.08 -10.32
CA ASN A 144 -1.88 -10.26 -9.69
C ASN A 144 -1.39 -10.36 -8.25
N TRP A 145 -2.31 -10.61 -7.32
CA TRP A 145 -2.00 -10.84 -5.92
C TRP A 145 -2.17 -12.31 -5.61
N TYR A 146 -1.12 -12.94 -5.09
CA TYR A 146 -1.13 -14.34 -4.71
C TYR A 146 -0.68 -14.49 -3.27
N VAL A 147 -1.37 -15.36 -2.53
CA VAL A 147 -0.98 -15.74 -1.17
C VAL A 147 -0.59 -17.20 -1.20
N PHE A 148 0.59 -17.49 -0.66
CA PHE A 148 1.13 -18.84 -0.62
C PHE A 148 1.33 -19.27 0.82
N THR A 149 0.99 -20.52 1.08
CA THR A 149 1.54 -21.29 2.19
C THR A 149 2.90 -21.89 1.78
N PRO A 150 3.73 -22.32 2.73
CA PRO A 150 4.97 -23.03 2.41
C PRO A 150 4.78 -24.28 1.56
N ASP A 151 3.60 -24.92 1.62
CA ASP A 151 3.25 -26.10 0.81
C ASP A 151 2.46 -25.76 -0.48
N TYR A 152 2.44 -24.49 -0.90
CA TYR A 152 1.77 -23.99 -2.11
C TYR A 152 0.27 -24.31 -2.23
N LYS A 153 -0.42 -24.56 -1.11
CA LYS A 153 -1.86 -24.84 -1.10
C LYS A 153 -2.69 -23.55 -0.92
N PRO A 154 -3.81 -23.40 -1.63
CA PRO A 154 -4.75 -22.30 -1.38
C PRO A 154 -5.40 -22.52 -0.01
N TYR A 155 -5.09 -21.67 0.97
CA TYR A 155 -5.49 -21.87 2.36
C TYR A 155 -6.74 -21.08 2.75
N VAL A 156 -7.62 -21.74 3.51
CA VAL A 156 -8.86 -21.20 4.11
C VAL A 156 -8.53 -20.81 5.56
N PHE A 157 -8.67 -19.52 5.89
CA PHE A 157 -8.07 -18.93 7.09
C PHE A 157 -8.91 -19.11 8.37
N SER A 158 -8.26 -19.50 9.48
CA SER A 158 -8.70 -19.28 10.86
C SER A 158 -7.68 -18.37 11.58
N LYS A 159 -8.05 -17.10 11.77
CA LYS A 159 -7.41 -15.99 12.53
C LYS A 159 -5.94 -16.17 13.01
N MET A 160 -5.03 -15.28 12.57
CA MET A 160 -3.64 -15.25 13.08
C MET A 160 -3.59 -14.74 14.51
N LYS A 161 -2.62 -15.23 15.30
CA LYS A 161 -2.28 -14.63 16.59
C LYS A 161 -1.56 -13.29 16.36
N GLU A 162 -1.99 -12.27 17.07
CA GLU A 162 -1.31 -10.97 17.09
C GLU A 162 0.09 -11.14 17.67
N GLY A 163 1.08 -10.54 17.03
CA GLY A 163 2.45 -10.49 17.52
C GLY A 163 3.04 -9.11 17.34
N THR A 164 4.06 -8.84 18.14
CA THR A 164 4.43 -7.50 18.57
C THR A 164 5.59 -6.87 17.81
N LYS A 165 6.25 -7.58 16.87
CA LYS A 165 7.48 -7.08 16.22
C LYS A 165 7.40 -7.13 14.69
N ALA A 166 7.63 -5.96 14.08
CA ALA A 166 7.97 -5.82 12.67
C ALA A 166 9.49 -5.89 12.50
N SER A 167 9.98 -6.81 11.68
CA SER A 167 11.40 -6.95 11.32
C SER A 167 11.59 -6.90 9.80
N PHE A 168 12.83 -6.97 9.33
CA PHE A 168 13.17 -7.01 7.91
C PHE A 168 14.17 -8.12 7.66
N VAL A 169 14.06 -8.77 6.51
CA VAL A 169 15.12 -9.64 5.97
C VAL A 169 15.64 -9.03 4.68
N LYS A 170 16.96 -8.95 4.59
CA LYS A 170 17.67 -8.50 3.38
C LYS A 170 17.98 -9.72 2.55
N ILE A 171 17.50 -9.73 1.31
CA ILE A 171 17.77 -10.82 0.37
C ILE A 171 18.49 -10.24 -0.82
N ILE A 172 19.58 -10.89 -1.20
CA ILE A 172 20.30 -10.54 -2.42
C ILE A 172 19.70 -11.37 -3.55
N SER A 173 19.16 -10.71 -4.57
CA SER A 173 18.68 -11.33 -5.79
C SER A 173 19.10 -10.50 -6.99
N ASN A 174 19.80 -11.12 -7.95
CA ASN A 174 20.29 -10.46 -9.17
C ASN A 174 21.03 -9.14 -8.86
N ASP A 175 21.97 -9.18 -7.91
CA ASP A 175 22.78 -8.03 -7.45
C ASP A 175 22.00 -6.86 -6.86
N LYS A 176 20.73 -7.07 -6.49
CA LYS A 176 19.91 -6.10 -5.74
C LYS A 176 19.63 -6.61 -4.35
N ILE A 177 19.76 -5.72 -3.37
CA ILE A 177 19.32 -5.97 -1.99
C ILE A 177 17.84 -5.61 -1.91
N GLU A 178 17.00 -6.61 -1.70
CA GLU A 178 15.59 -6.45 -1.41
C GLU A 178 15.35 -6.57 0.10
N GLU A 179 14.80 -5.51 0.71
CA GLU A 179 14.34 -5.54 2.11
C GLU A 179 12.88 -6.01 2.16
N ILE A 180 12.67 -7.22 2.69
CA ILE A 180 11.35 -7.81 2.84
C ILE A 180 10.87 -7.60 4.28
N PRO A 181 9.78 -6.85 4.51
CA PRO A 181 9.18 -6.72 5.82
C PRO A 181 8.62 -8.05 6.30
N ILE A 182 8.87 -8.38 7.57
CA ILE A 182 8.34 -9.56 8.24
C ILE A 182 7.47 -9.12 9.42
N PHE A 183 6.23 -9.61 9.43
CA PHE A 183 5.27 -9.38 10.51
C PHE A 183 4.79 -10.74 11.03
N ASN A 184 5.23 -11.15 12.22
CA ASN A 184 4.76 -12.39 12.87
C ASN A 184 4.79 -13.62 11.95
N ASN A 185 5.94 -13.88 11.32
CA ASN A 185 6.11 -14.92 10.30
C ASN A 185 5.25 -14.69 9.06
N PHE A 186 5.16 -13.44 8.58
CA PHE A 186 4.54 -13.11 7.30
C PHE A 186 5.52 -12.30 6.46
N PHE A 187 5.96 -12.84 5.33
CA PHE A 187 6.85 -12.14 4.39
C PHE A 187 6.01 -11.29 3.44
N TYR A 188 6.10 -9.97 3.58
CA TYR A 188 5.23 -9.07 2.84
C TYR A 188 5.82 -8.60 1.50
N ARG A 189 4.99 -8.64 0.45
CA ARG A 189 5.14 -7.95 -0.85
C ARG A 189 6.43 -8.33 -1.58
N ILE A 190 6.55 -9.61 -1.89
CA ILE A 190 7.51 -10.08 -2.89
C ILE A 190 7.07 -9.52 -4.24
N LYS A 191 7.90 -8.69 -4.88
CA LYS A 191 7.59 -8.06 -6.17
C LYS A 191 8.25 -8.78 -7.34
N ASN A 192 9.37 -9.46 -7.07
CA ASN A 192 10.16 -10.17 -8.05
C ASN A 192 9.85 -11.66 -7.96
N ILE A 193 9.24 -12.23 -9.01
CA ILE A 193 8.88 -13.65 -9.04
C ILE A 193 10.11 -14.58 -8.93
N ASN A 194 11.30 -14.11 -9.30
CA ASN A 194 12.52 -14.90 -9.16
C ASN A 194 12.92 -15.11 -7.70
N LEU A 195 12.46 -14.26 -6.77
CA LEU A 195 12.64 -14.52 -5.34
C LEU A 195 11.93 -15.80 -4.90
N LEU A 196 10.86 -16.22 -5.58
CA LEU A 196 10.21 -17.51 -5.30
C LEU A 196 11.10 -18.72 -5.66
N LYS A 197 12.19 -18.50 -6.41
CA LYS A 197 13.22 -19.50 -6.70
C LYS A 197 14.41 -19.41 -5.74
N ASN A 198 14.46 -18.40 -4.86
CA ASN A 198 15.55 -18.25 -3.89
C ASN A 198 15.40 -19.30 -2.77
N ARG A 199 16.33 -20.25 -2.73
CA ARG A 199 16.30 -21.37 -1.80
C ARG A 199 16.35 -20.94 -0.33
N GLU A 200 17.13 -19.92 0.00
CA GLU A 200 17.26 -19.41 1.37
C GLU A 200 15.94 -18.81 1.85
N LEU A 201 15.32 -17.96 1.01
CA LEU A 201 14.00 -17.38 1.30
C LEU A 201 12.96 -18.47 1.51
N MET A 202 12.90 -19.45 0.60
CA MET A 202 11.92 -20.54 0.70
C MET A 202 12.14 -21.39 1.96
N GLN A 203 13.39 -21.68 2.34
CA GLN A 203 13.69 -22.36 3.60
C GLN A 203 13.29 -21.56 4.83
N MET A 204 13.48 -20.23 4.80
CA MET A 204 13.04 -19.36 5.90
C MET A 204 11.51 -19.37 6.03
N VAL A 205 10.80 -19.27 4.89
CA VAL A 205 9.33 -19.34 4.82
C VAL A 205 8.83 -20.67 5.38
N GLU A 206 9.42 -21.80 4.94
CA GLU A 206 9.07 -23.14 5.43
C GLU A 206 9.30 -23.30 6.94
N LYS A 207 10.50 -22.96 7.43
CA LYS A 207 10.85 -23.08 8.86
C LYS A 207 9.96 -22.24 9.76
N SER A 208 9.61 -21.04 9.31
CA SER A 208 8.76 -20.12 10.09
C SER A 208 7.27 -20.43 9.95
N LYS A 209 6.88 -21.40 9.11
CA LYS A 209 5.50 -21.65 8.68
C LYS A 209 4.83 -20.37 8.20
N ALA A 210 5.62 -19.53 7.54
CA ALA A 210 5.20 -18.21 7.13
C ALA A 210 4.44 -18.23 5.81
N TYR A 211 3.66 -17.19 5.60
CA TYR A 211 3.00 -16.95 4.32
C TYR A 211 3.74 -15.86 3.57
N PHE A 212 3.69 -15.90 2.24
CA PHE A 212 4.17 -14.80 1.42
C PHE A 212 3.08 -14.28 0.49
N LEU A 213 3.02 -12.95 0.39
CA LEU A 213 2.17 -12.24 -0.54
C LEU A 213 3.03 -11.80 -1.73
N TYR A 214 2.83 -12.43 -2.88
CA TYR A 214 3.43 -12.01 -4.13
C TYR A 214 2.49 -11.06 -4.87
N ILE A 215 3.01 -9.90 -5.29
CA ILE A 215 2.27 -8.86 -6.00
C ILE A 215 3.10 -8.49 -7.22
N GLY A 216 2.68 -8.95 -8.40
CA GLY A 216 3.44 -8.73 -9.63
C GLY A 216 2.62 -8.90 -10.91
N LYS A 217 3.24 -8.63 -12.06
CA LYS A 217 2.58 -8.68 -13.38
C LYS A 217 2.44 -10.12 -13.86
N GLU A 218 3.36 -10.97 -13.44
CA GLU A 218 3.49 -12.34 -13.90
C GLU A 218 2.31 -13.20 -13.41
N ARG A 219 1.90 -14.13 -14.26
CA ARG A 219 0.99 -15.20 -13.87
C ARG A 219 1.77 -16.39 -13.37
N ILE A 220 1.25 -17.03 -12.33
CA ILE A 220 1.84 -18.25 -11.80
C ILE A 220 1.03 -19.43 -12.34
N SER A 221 1.68 -20.29 -13.11
CA SER A 221 1.01 -21.42 -13.78
C SER A 221 0.31 -22.31 -12.76
N GLY A 222 -0.94 -22.69 -13.04
CA GLY A 222 -1.75 -23.55 -12.17
C GLY A 222 -2.32 -22.88 -10.92
N ILE A 223 -2.10 -21.57 -10.72
CA ILE A 223 -2.51 -20.86 -9.51
C ILE A 223 -3.31 -19.60 -9.89
N ASN A 224 -4.50 -19.47 -9.31
CA ASN A 224 -5.33 -18.28 -9.50
C ASN A 224 -4.95 -17.20 -8.48
N PRO A 225 -4.88 -15.92 -8.89
CA PRO A 225 -4.69 -14.83 -7.94
C PRO A 225 -5.90 -14.69 -7.03
N ILE A 226 -5.66 -14.32 -5.76
CA ILE A 226 -6.73 -14.01 -4.80
C ILE A 226 -7.47 -12.72 -5.15
N VAL A 227 -6.78 -11.79 -5.82
CA VAL A 227 -7.35 -10.54 -6.34
C VAL A 227 -6.44 -10.00 -7.44
N LYS A 228 -7.01 -9.18 -8.32
CA LYS A 228 -6.27 -8.39 -9.31
C LYS A 228 -6.39 -6.90 -9.00
N SER A 229 -5.31 -6.18 -9.19
CA SER A 229 -5.31 -4.72 -9.25
C SER A 229 -4.87 -4.25 -10.63
N ILE A 230 -5.30 -3.05 -11.00
CA ILE A 230 -4.87 -2.35 -12.20
C ILE A 230 -3.78 -1.37 -11.77
N ARG A 231 -2.59 -1.50 -12.34
CA ARG A 231 -1.58 -0.46 -12.26
C ARG A 231 -2.02 0.71 -13.11
N MET A 232 -2.11 1.88 -12.51
CA MET A 232 -2.37 3.14 -13.21
C MET A 232 -1.16 4.05 -13.07
N ASN A 233 -0.89 4.85 -14.10
CA ASN A 233 0.21 5.81 -14.05
C ASN A 233 -0.16 7.17 -14.66
N LYS A 234 0.63 8.18 -14.28
CA LYS A 234 0.61 9.53 -14.80
C LYS A 234 2.06 10.01 -14.97
N ILE A 235 2.30 10.85 -15.97
CA ILE A 235 3.60 11.52 -16.14
C ILE A 235 3.62 12.79 -15.31
N LEU A 236 4.69 12.99 -14.54
CA LEU A 236 4.95 14.22 -13.83
C LEU A 236 5.79 15.11 -14.74
N HIS A 237 5.17 16.16 -15.30
CA HIS A 237 5.92 17.22 -15.98
C HIS A 237 6.70 18.00 -14.92
N LEU A 238 8.02 17.85 -14.94
CA LEU A 238 8.98 18.57 -14.10
C LEU A 238 9.02 20.06 -14.47
#